data_AF-W2TUA3-F1
#
_entry.id   AF-W2TUA3-F1
#
_cell.length_a   1.000
_cell.length_b   1.000
_cell.length_c   1.000
_cell.angle_alpha   90.00
_cell.angle_beta   90.00
_cell.angle_gamma   90.00
#
_symmetry.space_group_name_H-M   'P 1'
#
loop_
_entity.id
_entity.type
_entity.pdbx_description
1 polymer ?
#
loop_
_entity_poly.entity_id
_entity_poly.type
_entity_poly.pdbx_seq_one_letter_code
_entity_poly.pdbx_strand_id
1 'polypeptide(L)'
;MIRPDYLNETVKILDLVSSKFLIYDADLRKNQSFNEFCGGFCQASEPVRQFYNGMRVLAANASFEIEDRIDLSYPTSEMFSRKFSLLPNFFGVEFEDDGKTLKFVAMVALIFRAEKHPSWTAKMVKQWELGVQDYFEK
;
A
#
# COMPACT_ATOMS: atom_id res chain seq x y z
N MET A 1 -17.35 -8.97 3.52
CA MET A 1 -16.81 -9.22 2.17
C MET A 1 -15.75 -8.18 1.83
N ILE A 2 -14.52 -8.60 1.61
CA ILE A 2 -13.48 -7.76 0.99
C ILE A 2 -13.93 -7.41 -0.44
N ARG A 3 -13.92 -6.13 -0.79
CA ARG A 3 -14.48 -5.63 -2.06
C ARG A 3 -13.36 -5.16 -3.00
N PRO A 4 -13.24 -5.70 -4.22
CA PRO A 4 -12.23 -5.26 -5.18
C PRO A 4 -12.24 -3.75 -5.44
N ASP A 5 -13.42 -3.14 -5.51
CA ASP A 5 -13.56 -1.70 -5.76
C ASP A 5 -12.94 -0.85 -4.64
N TYR A 6 -13.08 -1.27 -3.37
CA TYR A 6 -12.48 -0.53 -2.25
C TYR A 6 -10.97 -0.68 -2.21
N LEU A 7 -10.45 -1.85 -2.56
CA LEU A 7 -9.00 -2.03 -2.72
C LEU A 7 -8.46 -1.25 -3.91
N ASN A 8 -9.21 -1.15 -5.02
CA ASN A 8 -8.85 -0.31 -6.16
C ASN A 8 -8.70 1.15 -5.75
N GLU A 9 -9.69 1.69 -5.03
CA GLU A 9 -9.61 3.04 -4.47
C GLU A 9 -8.46 3.20 -3.47
N THR A 10 -8.19 2.17 -2.66
CA THR A 10 -7.07 2.16 -1.71
C THR A 10 -5.72 2.24 -2.44
N VAL A 11 -5.56 1.51 -3.55
CA VAL A 11 -4.34 1.58 -4.39
C VAL A 11 -4.22 2.95 -5.07
N LYS A 12 -5.33 3.56 -5.51
CA LYS A 12 -5.30 4.94 -6.04
C LYS A 12 -4.88 5.95 -4.98
N ILE A 13 -5.35 5.81 -3.74
CA ILE A 13 -4.90 6.64 -2.61
C ILE A 13 -3.40 6.46 -2.39
N LEU A 14 -2.91 5.22 -2.40
CA LEU A 14 -1.49 4.92 -2.29
C LEU A 14 -0.67 5.62 -3.40
N ASP A 15 -1.09 5.49 -4.67
CA ASP A 15 -0.41 6.13 -5.80
C ASP A 15 -0.43 7.66 -5.72
N LEU A 16 -1.57 8.22 -5.31
CA LEU A 16 -1.75 9.66 -5.15
C LEU A 16 -0.80 10.23 -4.08
N VAL A 17 -0.84 9.66 -2.87
CA VAL A 17 -0.02 10.15 -1.76
C VAL A 17 1.47 9.98 -2.07
N SER A 18 1.83 8.86 -2.71
CA SER A 18 3.21 8.56 -3.05
C SER A 18 3.84 9.48 -4.11
N SER A 19 3.03 10.10 -4.97
CA SER A 19 3.52 10.85 -6.14
C SER A 19 3.21 12.34 -6.13
N LYS A 20 2.04 12.74 -5.59
CA LYS A 20 1.52 14.11 -5.75
C LYS A 20 2.09 15.12 -4.76
N PHE A 21 2.37 14.68 -3.53
CA PHE A 21 2.84 15.56 -2.46
C PHE A 21 4.35 15.62 -2.46
N LEU A 22 4.89 16.83 -2.57
CA LEU A 22 6.30 17.06 -2.78
C LEU A 22 6.94 17.70 -1.55
N ILE A 23 8.19 17.33 -1.29
CA ILE A 23 9.09 18.03 -0.36
C ILE A 23 10.24 18.62 -1.17
N TYR A 24 10.63 19.87 -0.88
CA TYR A 24 11.78 20.48 -1.53
C TYR A 24 13.06 20.09 -0.81
N ASP A 25 13.97 19.39 -1.48
CA ASP A 25 15.29 19.11 -0.96
C ASP A 25 16.27 20.21 -1.38
N ALA A 26 16.83 20.91 -0.39
CA ALA A 26 17.74 22.03 -0.62
C ALA A 26 19.14 21.59 -1.07
N ASP A 27 19.58 20.39 -0.68
CA ASP A 27 20.90 19.85 -1.02
C ASP A 27 20.90 19.40 -2.49
N LEU A 28 19.83 18.72 -2.92
CA LEU A 28 19.61 18.28 -4.30
C LEU A 28 19.02 19.36 -5.20
N ARG A 29 18.57 20.48 -4.61
CA ARG A 29 17.86 21.59 -5.28
C ARG A 29 16.67 21.12 -6.12
N LYS A 30 15.91 20.15 -5.61
CA LYS A 30 14.83 19.48 -6.35
C LYS A 30 13.64 19.18 -5.46
N ASN A 31 12.43 19.26 -6.03
CA ASN A 31 11.23 18.72 -5.42
C ASN A 31 11.18 17.19 -5.57
N GLN A 32 10.97 16.50 -4.46
CA GLN A 32 10.87 15.05 -4.40
C GLN A 32 9.49 14.63 -3.94
N SER A 33 8.91 13.69 -4.66
CA SER A 33 7.74 12.92 -4.23
C SER A 33 8.12 11.93 -3.14
N PHE A 34 7.13 11.39 -2.41
CA PHE A 34 7.38 10.36 -1.40
C PHE A 34 8.17 9.19 -1.98
N ASN A 35 7.83 8.73 -3.20
CA ASN A 35 8.56 7.66 -3.90
C ASN A 35 10.06 7.92 -4.10
N GLU A 36 10.48 9.19 -4.11
CA GLU A 36 11.88 9.57 -4.30
C GLU A 36 12.62 9.72 -2.98
N PHE A 37 11.92 9.96 -1.86
CA PHE A 37 12.54 10.24 -0.57
C PHE A 37 12.30 9.19 0.52
N CYS A 38 11.42 8.22 0.29
CA CYS A 38 11.03 7.22 1.28
C CYS A 38 12.16 6.30 1.78
N GLY A 39 13.29 6.22 1.06
CA GLY A 39 14.40 5.34 1.41
C GLY A 39 13.98 3.87 1.37
N GLY A 40 14.30 3.09 2.40
CA GLY A 40 13.92 1.68 2.49
C GLY A 40 12.42 1.41 2.69
N PHE A 41 11.59 2.44 2.85
CA PHE A 41 10.19 2.31 3.28
C PHE A 41 9.13 2.50 2.18
N CYS A 42 9.56 2.74 0.94
CA CYS A 42 8.66 3.00 -0.19
C CYS A 42 7.61 1.90 -0.41
N GLN A 43 7.94 0.67 -0.02
CA GLN A 43 7.14 -0.53 -0.25
C GLN A 43 6.37 -0.98 1.00
N ALA A 44 6.31 -0.16 2.06
CA ALA A 44 5.67 -0.54 3.33
C ALA A 44 4.18 -0.92 3.19
N SER A 45 3.48 -0.35 2.20
CA SER A 45 2.07 -0.66 1.89
C SER A 45 1.89 -1.44 0.59
N GLU A 46 2.98 -1.87 -0.04
CA GLU A 46 2.92 -2.66 -1.27
C GLU A 46 2.16 -3.99 -1.13
N PRO A 47 2.15 -4.68 0.04
CA PRO A 47 1.28 -5.84 0.24
C PRO A 47 -0.19 -5.63 -0.11
N VAL A 48 -0.73 -4.42 0.11
CA VAL A 48 -2.12 -4.06 -0.25
C VAL A 48 -2.32 -4.11 -1.77
N ARG A 49 -1.37 -3.52 -2.52
CA ARG A 49 -1.40 -3.51 -3.99
C ARG A 49 -1.26 -4.92 -4.55
N GLN A 50 -0.34 -5.71 -3.99
CA GLN A 50 -0.11 -7.09 -4.43
C GLN A 50 -1.33 -7.98 -4.17
N PHE A 51 -1.97 -7.84 -3.01
CA PHE A 51 -3.22 -8.54 -2.71
C PHE A 51 -4.32 -8.20 -3.72
N TYR A 52 -4.53 -6.91 -3.99
CA TYR A 52 -5.50 -6.45 -4.99
C TYR A 52 -5.18 -6.99 -6.40
N ASN A 53 -3.92 -6.97 -6.82
CA ASN A 53 -3.50 -7.51 -8.11
C ASN A 53 -3.79 -9.00 -8.21
N GLY A 54 -3.49 -9.78 -7.17
CA GLY A 54 -3.83 -11.20 -7.13
C GLY A 54 -5.34 -11.42 -7.27
N MET A 55 -6.18 -10.66 -6.55
CA MET A 55 -7.65 -10.76 -6.68
C MET A 55 -8.11 -10.50 -8.12
N ARG A 56 -7.52 -9.49 -8.79
CA ARG A 56 -7.86 -9.17 -10.18
C ARG A 56 -7.48 -10.27 -11.14
N VAL A 57 -6.29 -10.87 -10.96
CA VAL A 57 -5.82 -11.95 -11.83
C VAL A 57 -6.72 -13.17 -11.70
N LEU A 58 -7.04 -13.58 -10.47
CA LEU A 58 -7.96 -14.70 -10.21
C LEU A 58 -9.37 -14.43 -10.74
N ALA A 59 -9.86 -13.19 -10.66
CA ALA A 59 -11.17 -12.82 -11.19
C ALA A 59 -11.22 -12.75 -12.73
N ALA A 60 -10.07 -12.64 -13.40
CA ALA A 60 -9.98 -12.48 -14.85
C ALA A 60 -9.94 -13.81 -15.63
N ASN A 61 -10.23 -14.95 -14.98
CA ASN A 61 -10.10 -16.30 -15.54
C ASN A 61 -8.70 -16.52 -16.14
N ALA A 62 -7.66 -16.34 -15.33
CA ALA A 62 -6.29 -16.57 -15.74
C ALA A 62 -6.07 -18.04 -16.10
N SER A 63 -4.96 -18.36 -16.78
CA SER A 63 -4.61 -19.76 -16.99
C SER A 63 -4.31 -20.43 -15.65
N PHE A 64 -4.59 -21.74 -15.56
CA PHE A 64 -4.29 -22.55 -14.37
C PHE A 64 -2.86 -22.37 -13.86
N GLU A 65 -1.88 -22.28 -14.77
CA GLU A 65 -0.46 -22.04 -14.42
C GLU A 65 -0.20 -20.71 -13.71
N ILE A 66 -1.03 -19.70 -13.96
CA ILE A 66 -0.94 -18.39 -13.30
C ILE A 66 -1.66 -18.44 -11.95
N GLU A 67 -2.84 -19.06 -11.91
CA GLU A 67 -3.63 -19.20 -10.68
C GLU A 67 -2.88 -19.99 -9.61
N ASP A 68 -2.21 -21.08 -9.97
CA ASP A 68 -1.40 -21.92 -9.05
C ASP A 68 -0.21 -21.15 -8.42
N ARG A 69 0.17 -20.00 -8.99
CA ARG A 69 1.25 -19.15 -8.49
C ARG A 69 0.75 -18.01 -7.60
N ILE A 70 -0.54 -18.00 -7.24
CA ILE A 70 -1.19 -16.96 -6.45
C ILE A 70 -1.92 -17.61 -5.26
N ASP A 71 -1.48 -17.28 -4.05
CA ASP A 71 -2.13 -17.63 -2.80
C ASP A 71 -2.49 -16.35 -2.04
N LEU A 72 -3.79 -16.08 -1.87
CA LEU A 72 -4.30 -14.90 -1.16
C LEU A 72 -4.70 -15.21 0.29
N SER A 73 -4.08 -16.21 0.91
CA SER A 73 -4.26 -16.52 2.33
C SER A 73 -3.77 -15.39 3.24
N TYR A 74 -4.37 -15.29 4.42
CA TYR A 74 -3.90 -14.44 5.52
C TYR A 74 -3.31 -15.31 6.65
N PRO A 75 -2.25 -14.88 7.37
CA PRO A 75 -1.61 -13.54 7.38
C PRO A 75 -0.56 -13.30 6.31
N THR A 76 -0.18 -14.34 5.56
CA THR A 76 0.87 -14.29 4.55
C THR A 76 0.30 -14.76 3.24
N SER A 77 0.31 -13.87 2.26
CA SER A 77 -0.04 -14.17 0.88
C SER A 77 1.22 -14.40 0.05
N GLU A 78 1.07 -15.05 -1.09
CA GLU A 78 2.14 -15.35 -2.03
C GLU A 78 1.70 -15.04 -3.45
N MET A 79 2.58 -14.38 -4.21
CA MET A 79 2.35 -14.11 -5.64
C MET A 79 3.67 -14.32 -6.39
N PHE A 80 3.67 -15.20 -7.38
CA PHE A 80 4.85 -15.56 -8.18
C PHE A 80 6.09 -15.92 -7.32
N SER A 81 5.88 -16.79 -6.34
CA SER A 81 6.91 -17.25 -5.39
C SER A 81 7.45 -16.18 -4.44
N ARG A 82 6.77 -15.04 -4.33
CA ARG A 82 7.10 -13.97 -3.39
C ARG A 82 6.04 -13.88 -2.31
N LYS A 83 6.46 -14.16 -1.08
CA LYS A 83 5.61 -14.04 0.11
C LYS A 83 5.61 -12.62 0.64
N PHE A 84 4.45 -12.15 1.07
CA PHE A 84 4.28 -10.86 1.71
C PHE A 84 3.27 -10.96 2.85
N SER A 85 3.53 -10.21 3.93
CA SER A 85 2.64 -10.19 5.09
C SER A 85 1.57 -9.12 4.93
N LEU A 86 0.33 -9.48 5.25
CA LEU A 86 -0.81 -8.56 5.31
C LEU A 86 -1.02 -7.97 6.70
N LEU A 87 -0.37 -8.51 7.73
CA LEU A 87 -0.46 -8.04 9.12
C LEU A 87 -0.28 -6.54 9.32
N PRO A 88 0.67 -5.85 8.67
CA PRO A 88 0.86 -4.42 8.91
C PRO A 88 -0.25 -3.56 8.27
N ASN A 89 -1.07 -4.12 7.38
CA ASN A 89 -2.05 -3.36 6.62
C ASN A 89 -3.49 -3.76 6.91
N PHE A 90 -3.81 -5.03 7.18
CA PHE A 90 -5.19 -5.52 7.26
C PHE A 90 -5.59 -5.83 8.70
N PHE A 91 -6.62 -5.12 9.19
CA PHE A 91 -7.08 -5.18 10.57
C PHE A 91 -8.57 -5.50 10.67
N GLY A 92 -8.96 -6.18 11.76
CA GLY A 92 -10.32 -6.65 11.99
C GLY A 92 -10.77 -7.63 10.90
N VAL A 93 -9.96 -8.66 10.67
CA VAL A 93 -10.19 -9.64 9.60
C VAL A 93 -11.18 -10.72 10.03
N GLU A 94 -12.02 -11.17 9.11
CA GLU A 94 -12.83 -12.38 9.24
C GLU A 94 -12.49 -13.33 8.10
N PHE A 95 -12.60 -14.63 8.35
CA PHE A 95 -12.25 -15.68 7.41
C PHE A 95 -13.49 -16.36 6.84
N GLU A 96 -13.32 -16.98 5.67
CA GLU A 96 -14.24 -18.02 5.22
C GLU A 96 -14.05 -19.30 6.06
N ASP A 97 -14.87 -20.32 5.80
CA ASP A 97 -14.89 -21.58 6.59
C ASP A 97 -13.55 -22.34 6.57
N ASP A 98 -12.68 -22.06 5.59
CA ASP A 98 -11.34 -22.64 5.49
C ASP A 98 -10.32 -22.06 6.49
N GLY A 99 -10.67 -20.98 7.19
CA GLY A 99 -9.84 -20.30 8.19
C GLY A 99 -8.61 -19.59 7.62
N LYS A 100 -8.49 -19.45 6.29
CA LYS A 100 -7.33 -18.84 5.61
C LYS A 100 -7.72 -17.75 4.63
N THR A 101 -8.81 -17.95 3.91
CA THR A 101 -9.32 -17.01 2.91
C THR A 101 -10.00 -15.85 3.61
N LEU A 102 -9.62 -14.62 3.24
CA LEU A 102 -10.19 -13.41 3.82
C LEU A 102 -11.62 -13.19 3.32
N LYS A 103 -12.58 -13.29 4.24
CA LYS A 103 -13.97 -12.91 4.02
C LYS A 103 -14.19 -11.42 4.23
N PHE A 104 -13.57 -10.81 5.23
CA PHE A 104 -13.80 -9.40 5.56
C PHE A 104 -12.54 -8.77 6.16
N VAL A 105 -12.41 -7.45 5.97
CA VAL A 105 -11.38 -6.62 6.57
C VAL A 105 -12.05 -5.33 7.02
N ALA A 106 -11.99 -5.03 8.32
CA ALA A 106 -12.62 -3.84 8.88
C ALA A 106 -11.85 -2.55 8.52
N MET A 107 -10.52 -2.63 8.43
CA MET A 107 -9.66 -1.46 8.17
C MET A 107 -8.41 -1.86 7.38
N VAL A 108 -8.07 -1.05 6.38
CA VAL A 108 -6.79 -1.11 5.67
C VAL A 108 -5.94 0.09 6.06
N ALA A 109 -4.77 -0.15 6.65
CA ALA A 109 -3.81 0.89 7.00
C ALA A 109 -2.77 1.05 5.87
N LEU A 110 -2.59 2.29 5.41
CA LEU A 110 -1.50 2.68 4.54
C LEU A 110 -0.41 3.39 5.36
N ILE A 111 0.81 2.89 5.27
CA ILE A 111 1.97 3.36 6.02
C ILE A 111 2.88 4.15 5.07
N PHE A 112 3.04 5.43 5.35
CA PHE A 112 4.01 6.32 4.70
C PHE A 112 5.11 6.65 5.69
N ARG A 113 6.20 5.88 5.63
CA ARG A 113 7.39 6.09 6.44
C ARG A 113 8.54 6.49 5.52
N ALA A 114 9.41 7.36 6.01
CA ALA A 114 10.62 7.76 5.30
C ALA A 114 11.81 7.80 6.25
N GLU A 115 13.00 7.63 5.70
CA GLU A 115 14.25 7.91 6.41
C GLU A 115 14.43 9.43 6.50
N LYS A 116 14.90 9.92 7.65
CA LYS A 116 15.11 11.35 7.83
C LYS A 116 16.30 11.80 6.99
N HIS A 117 16.06 12.73 6.06
CA HIS A 117 17.14 13.37 5.32
C HIS A 117 17.76 14.55 6.11
N PRO A 118 19.09 14.78 6.05
CA PRO A 118 19.75 15.89 6.76
C PRO A 118 19.23 17.28 6.38
N SER A 119 18.85 17.49 5.11
CA SER A 119 18.31 18.75 4.59
C SER A 119 16.93 19.10 5.17
N TRP A 120 16.23 18.16 5.83
CA TRP A 120 14.86 18.34 6.25
C TRP A 120 14.73 19.03 7.60
N THR A 121 13.91 20.07 7.60
CA THR A 121 13.43 20.68 8.84
C THR A 121 12.10 20.04 9.26
N ALA A 122 11.80 20.08 10.56
CA ALA A 122 10.50 19.64 11.08
C ALA A 122 9.32 20.39 10.43
N LYS A 123 9.52 21.65 10.03
CA LYS A 123 8.52 22.46 9.33
C LYS A 123 8.19 21.88 7.95
N MET A 124 9.19 21.40 7.20
CA MET A 124 8.99 20.83 5.86
C MET A 124 8.22 19.51 5.94
N VAL A 125 8.59 18.63 6.86
CA VAL A 125 7.88 17.36 7.08
C VAL A 125 6.43 17.64 7.48
N LYS A 126 6.21 18.57 8.44
CA LYS A 126 4.86 18.99 8.83
C LYS A 126 4.05 19.54 7.67
N GLN A 127 4.66 20.32 6.77
CA GLN A 127 3.97 20.85 5.60
C GLN A 127 3.55 19.75 4.62
N TRP A 128 4.36 18.70 4.46
CA TRP A 128 3.99 17.53 3.68
C TRP A 128 2.81 16.79 4.32
N GLU A 129 2.87 16.51 5.62
CA GLU A 129 1.80 15.84 6.38
C GLU A 129 0.47 16.60 6.32
N LEU A 130 0.51 17.92 6.56
CA LEU A 130 -0.66 18.79 6.43
C LEU A 130 -1.19 18.83 5.00
N GLY A 131 -0.31 18.82 4.00
CA GLY A 131 -0.72 18.76 2.59
C GLY A 131 -1.55 17.52 2.28
N VAL A 132 -1.13 16.36 2.80
CA VAL A 132 -1.89 15.11 2.67
C VAL A 132 -3.24 15.22 3.39
N GLN A 133 -3.24 15.68 4.65
CA GLN A 133 -4.46 15.86 5.44
C GLN A 133 -5.46 16.79 4.74
N ASP A 134 -5.03 18.00 4.35
CA ASP A 134 -5.87 19.03 3.71
C ASP A 134 -6.49 18.56 2.38
N TYR A 135 -5.87 17.57 1.72
CA TYR A 135 -6.41 17.00 0.49
C TYR A 135 -7.60 16.08 0.75
N PHE A 136 -7.59 15.31 1.84
CA PHE A 136 -8.63 14.32 2.16
C PHE A 136 -9.73 14.86 3.10
N GLU A 137 -9.50 15.96 3.80
CA GLU A 137 -10.50 16.60 4.66
C GLU A 137 -11.48 17.52 3.91
N LYS A 138 -11.25 17.76 2.61
CA LYS A 138 -12.15 18.55 1.74
C LYS A 138 -13.13 17.67 1.00
#